data_AF-A0AB38BM02-F1
#
_entry.id   AF-A0AB38BM02-F1
#
_cell.length_a   1.000
_cell.length_b   1.000
_cell.length_c   1.000
_cell.angle_alpha   90.00
_cell.angle_beta   90.00
_cell.angle_gamma   90.00
#
_symmetry.space_group_name_H-M   'P 1'
#
loop_
_entity.id
_entity.type
_entity.pdbx_description
1 polymer ?
#
loop_
_entity_poly.entity_id
_entity_poly.type
_entity_poly.pdbx_seq_one_letter_code
_entity_poly.pdbx_strand_id
1 'polypeptide(L)'
;MMSDRKLTVEAKAIYAYFAACIGAGDTIFPKVGEICKDLNMSEDRFRKHQKNLIERGYLTIRKNAAANGRYSTNVYVIQDRIANG
;
A
#
# COMPACT_ATOMS: atom_id res chain seq x y z
N MET A 1 -5.92 -4.44 11.39
CA MET A 1 -4.84 -3.43 11.30
C MET A 1 -5.10 -2.22 12.18
N MET A 2 -6.29 -1.60 12.11
CA MET A 2 -6.55 -0.29 12.75
C MET A 2 -6.31 -0.22 14.27
N SER A 3 -6.44 -1.34 14.97
CA SER A 3 -6.18 -1.44 16.42
C SER A 3 -4.69 -1.55 16.79
N ASP A 4 -3.79 -1.71 15.82
CA ASP A 4 -2.35 -1.74 16.07
C ASP A 4 -1.85 -0.35 16.48
N ARG A 5 -1.40 -0.24 17.73
CA ARG A 5 -0.92 1.03 18.32
C ARG A 5 0.49 1.39 17.89
N LYS A 6 1.23 0.45 17.32
CA LYS A 6 2.60 0.70 16.86
C LYS A 6 2.63 1.20 15.40
N LEU A 7 1.47 1.28 14.73
CA LEU A 7 1.32 1.96 13.44
C LEU A 7 1.05 3.45 13.65
N THR A 8 1.78 4.28 12.91
CA THR A 8 1.53 5.71 12.81
C THR A 8 0.20 5.99 12.12
N VAL A 9 -0.40 7.16 12.39
CA VAL A 9 -1.63 7.60 11.70
C VAL A 9 -1.46 7.61 10.18
N GLU A 10 -0.31 8.04 9.66
CA GLU A 10 -0.03 8.08 8.23
C GLU A 10 0.02 6.69 7.59
N ALA A 11 0.61 5.71 8.27
CA ALA A 11 0.58 4.32 7.82
C ALA A 11 -0.87 3.80 7.75
N LYS A 12 -1.72 4.16 8.71
CA LYS A 12 -3.15 3.78 8.68
C LYS A 12 -3.89 4.47 7.52
N ALA A 13 -3.59 5.73 7.24
CA ALA A 13 -4.16 6.46 6.11
C ALA A 13 -3.76 5.84 4.76
N ILE A 14 -2.48 5.50 4.58
CA ILE A 14 -1.98 4.83 3.37
C ILE A 14 -2.69 3.48 3.16
N TYR A 15 -2.83 2.68 4.21
CA TYR A 15 -3.57 1.42 4.12
C TYR A 15 -5.04 1.65 3.75
N ALA A 16 -5.70 2.64 4.38
CA ALA A 16 -7.09 2.96 4.09
C ALA A 16 -7.30 3.39 2.63
N TYR A 17 -6.35 4.13 2.06
CA TYR A 17 -6.35 4.48 0.65
C TYR A 17 -6.32 3.23 -0.24
N PHE A 18 -5.39 2.30 0.01
CA PHE A 18 -5.34 1.04 -0.73
C PHE A 18 -6.63 0.21 -0.55
N ALA A 19 -7.19 0.18 0.66
CA ALA A 19 -8.45 -0.52 0.94
C ALA A 19 -9.63 0.09 0.19
N ALA A 20 -9.68 1.42 0.06
CA ALA A 20 -10.70 2.12 -0.71
C ALA A 20 -10.63 1.77 -2.20
N CYS A 21 -9.43 1.79 -2.81
CA CYS A 21 -9.25 1.38 -4.20
C CYS A 21 -9.68 -0.08 -4.43
N ILE A 22 -9.24 -1.00 -3.58
CA ILE A 22 -9.62 -2.43 -3.68
C ILE A 22 -11.12 -2.61 -3.50
N GLY A 23 -11.71 -1.94 -2.51
CA GLY A 23 -13.15 -2.02 -2.23
C GLY A 23 -14.01 -1.43 -3.36
N ALA A 24 -13.49 -0.46 -4.11
CA ALA A 24 -14.12 0.08 -5.31
C ALA A 24 -14.00 -0.86 -6.53
N GLY A 25 -13.17 -1.91 -6.45
CA GLY A 25 -12.91 -2.83 -7.56
C GLY A 25 -11.79 -2.38 -8.49
N ASP A 26 -10.96 -1.42 -8.07
CA ASP A 26 -9.85 -0.93 -8.90
C ASP A 26 -8.83 -2.04 -9.16
N THR A 27 -8.52 -2.25 -10.43
CA THR A 27 -7.49 -3.20 -10.88
C THR A 27 -6.17 -2.50 -11.23
N ILE A 28 -6.20 -1.17 -11.29
CA ILE A 28 -5.05 -0.31 -11.60
C ILE A 28 -4.90 0.68 -10.46
N PHE A 29 -3.83 0.54 -9.69
CA PHE A 29 -3.57 1.48 -8.60
C PHE A 29 -2.94 2.78 -9.12
N PRO A 30 -3.28 3.93 -8.51
CA PRO A 30 -2.61 5.20 -8.79
C PRO A 30 -1.09 5.11 -8.58
N LYS A 31 -0.36 5.97 -9.28
CA LYS A 31 1.09 6.09 -9.09
C LYS A 31 1.39 6.72 -7.73
N VAL A 32 2.57 6.43 -7.18
CA VAL A 32 3.01 6.99 -5.88
C VAL A 32 2.81 8.50 -5.81
N GLY A 33 3.13 9.24 -6.87
CA GLY A 33 2.94 10.70 -6.90
C GLY A 33 1.46 11.14 -6.83
N GLU A 34 0.52 10.36 -7.36
CA GLU A 34 -0.92 10.63 -7.26
C GLU A 34 -1.41 10.36 -5.84
N ILE A 35 -1.03 9.20 -5.27
CA ILE A 35 -1.33 8.87 -3.87
C ILE A 35 -0.80 9.96 -2.93
N CYS A 36 0.42 10.44 -3.18
CA CYS A 36 1.03 11.52 -2.38
C CYS A 36 0.24 12.83 -2.47
N LYS A 37 -0.28 13.19 -3.65
CA LYS A 37 -1.14 14.36 -3.83
C LYS A 37 -2.46 14.20 -3.07
N ASP A 38 -3.11 13.06 -3.23
CA ASP A 38 -4.40 12.78 -2.60
C ASP A 38 -4.30 12.77 -1.07
N LEU A 39 -3.23 12.18 -0.54
CA LEU A 39 -2.97 12.12 0.89
C LEU A 39 -2.25 13.37 1.44
N ASN A 40 -2.00 14.37 0.58
CA ASN A 40 -1.28 15.60 0.91
C ASN A 40 0.03 15.36 1.70
N MET A 41 0.90 14.52 1.15
CA MET A 41 2.18 14.16 1.76
C MET A 41 3.33 14.10 0.75
N SER A 42 4.55 14.28 1.24
CA SER A 42 5.74 14.07 0.41
C SER A 42 5.97 12.59 0.11
N GLU A 43 6.65 12.33 -1.00
CA GLU A 43 7.00 10.97 -1.40
C GLU A 43 7.89 10.26 -0.36
N ASP A 44 8.84 10.97 0.26
CA ASP A 44 9.69 10.41 1.32
C ASP A 44 8.89 9.98 2.54
N ARG A 45 7.91 10.81 2.94
CA ARG A 45 6.98 10.51 4.04
C ARG A 45 6.14 9.29 3.67
N PHE A 46 5.56 9.27 2.48
CA PHE A 46 4.82 8.10 1.97
C PHE A 46 5.67 6.83 2.03
N ARG A 47 6.88 6.84 1.46
CA ARG A 47 7.77 5.66 1.40
C ARG A 47 8.17 5.18 2.79
N LYS A 48 8.42 6.08 3.74
CA LYS A 48 8.71 5.74 5.14
C LYS A 48 7.55 4.97 5.78
N HIS A 49 6.32 5.46 5.67
CA HIS A 49 5.15 4.82 6.29
C HIS A 49 4.68 3.58 5.51
N GLN A 50 4.87 3.56 4.18
CA GLN A 50 4.67 2.36 3.36
C GLN A 50 5.62 1.23 3.79
N LYS A 51 6.90 1.53 3.99
CA LYS A 51 7.89 0.56 4.51
C LYS A 51 7.46 0.01 5.87
N ASN A 52 6.96 0.87 6.77
CA ASN A 52 6.45 0.43 8.06
C ASN A 52 5.27 -0.56 7.95
N LEU A 53 4.36 -0.37 6.99
CA LEU A 53 3.28 -1.33 6.72
C LEU A 53 3.82 -2.67 6.19
N ILE A 54 4.83 -2.64 5.32
CA ILE A 54 5.45 -3.83 4.75
C ILE A 54 6.17 -4.65 5.82
N GLU A 55 7.00 -4.00 6.64
CA GLU A 55 7.74 -4.64 7.73
C GLU A 55 6.82 -5.28 8.77
N ARG A 56 5.62 -4.74 8.94
CA ARG A 56 4.58 -5.27 9.83
C ARG A 56 3.67 -6.30 9.16
N GLY A 57 3.84 -6.58 7.88
CA GLY A 57 3.01 -7.55 7.15
C GLY A 57 1.61 -7.07 6.75
N TYR A 58 1.29 -5.79 6.93
CA TYR A 58 -0.02 -5.24 6.51
C TYR A 58 -0.10 -4.89 5.04
N LEU A 59 1.04 -4.74 4.36
CA LEU A 59 1.14 -4.46 2.93
C LEU A 59 2.17 -5.38 2.28
N THR A 60 1.82 -5.97 1.15
CA THR A 60 2.75 -6.68 0.27
C THR A 60 2.67 -6.07 -1.12
N ILE A 61 3.81 -5.80 -1.73
CA ILE A 61 3.91 -5.29 -3.10
C ILE A 61 4.59 -6.37 -3.93
N ARG A 62 3.87 -6.94 -4.90
CA ARG A 62 4.41 -7.91 -5.84
C ARG A 62 4.59 -7.25 -7.20
N LYS A 63 5.67 -7.56 -7.90
CA LYS A 63 5.81 -7.17 -9.31
C LYS A 63 5.18 -8.27 -10.16
N ASN A 64 4.18 -7.92 -10.95
CA ASN A 64 3.69 -8.80 -11.99
C ASN A 64 4.57 -8.59 -13.22
N ALA A 65 5.34 -9.61 -13.61
CA ALA A 65 6.06 -9.56 -14.88
C ALA A 65 5.04 -9.70 -16.01
N ALA A 66 4.96 -8.73 -16.92
CA ALA A 66 4.24 -8.98 -18.17
C ALA A 66 4.92 -10.14 -18.91
N ALA A 67 4.14 -10.95 -19.62
CA ALA A 67 4.57 -12.11 -20.41
C ALA A 67 5.65 -11.81 -21.47
N ASN A 68 5.99 -10.53 -21.66
CA ASN A 68 6.82 -10.00 -22.73
C ASN A 68 7.93 -9.07 -22.19
N GLY A 69 8.14 -9.01 -20.86
CA GLY A 69 9.24 -8.27 -20.22
C GLY A 69 9.20 -6.74 -20.29
N ARG A 70 8.23 -6.12 -20.99
CA ARG A 70 8.21 -4.67 -21.24
C ARG A 70 7.56 -3.80 -20.16
N TYR A 71 6.67 -4.35 -19.33
CA TYR A 71 6.00 -3.59 -18.27
C TYR A 71 5.77 -4.48 -17.05
N SER A 72 6.34 -4.09 -15.90
CA SER A 72 6.01 -4.72 -14.61
C SER A 72 5.01 -3.85 -13.88
N THR A 73 3.81 -4.35 -13.61
CA THR A 73 2.83 -3.65 -12.76
C THR A 73 3.01 -4.07 -11.31
N ASN A 74 2.77 -3.15 -10.37
CA ASN A 74 2.73 -3.49 -8.95
C ASN A 74 1.34 -4.03 -8.60
N VAL A 75 1.31 -5.18 -7.94
CA VAL A 75 0.13 -5.75 -7.31
C VAL A 75 0.25 -5.48 -5.81
N TYR A 76 -0.68 -4.68 -5.29
CA TYR A 76 -0.76 -4.35 -3.87
C TYR A 76 -1.74 -5.30 -3.19
N VAL A 77 -1.26 -5.95 -2.12
CA VAL A 77 -2.08 -6.85 -1.30
C VAL A 77 -2.04 -6.32 0.13
N ILE A 78 -3.20 -5.99 0.67
CA ILE A 78 -3.35 -5.56 2.06
C ILE A 78 -3.92 -6.69 2.92
N GLN A 79 -3.51 -6.73 4.19
CA GLN A 79 -3.96 -7.73 5.16
C GLN A 79 -4.54 -7.02 6.37
N ASP A 80 -5.73 -7.43 6.84
CA ASP A 80 -6.29 -6.86 8.08
C ASP A 80 -5.73 -7.54 9.33
N ARG A 81 -5.37 -8.83 9.24
CA ARG A 81 -4.74 -9.58 10.32
C ARG A 81 -3.44 -10.15 9.80
N ILE A 82 -2.36 -9.96 10.56
CA ILE A 82 -1.11 -10.67 10.30
C ILE A 82 -1.41 -12.14 10.61
N ALA A 83 -1.14 -13.04 9.68
CA ALA A 83 -1.20 -14.46 9.97
C ALA A 83 -0.23 -14.74 11.12
N ASN A 84 -0.76 -15.11 12.28
CA ASN A 84 0.05 -15.64 13.38
C ASN A 84 0.57 -16.99 12.89
N GLY A 85 1.85 -17.04 12.53
CA GLY A 85 2.61 -18.30 12.47
C GLY A 85 2.89 -18.79 13.87
#